data_AF-A0A8J2PQL6-F1
#
_entry.id   AF-A0A8J2PQL6-F1
#
_cell.length_a   1.000
_cell.length_b   1.000
_cell.length_c   1.000
_cell.angle_alpha   90.00
_cell.angle_beta   90.00
_cell.angle_gamma   90.00
#
_symmetry.space_group_name_H-M   'P 1'
#
loop_
_entity.id
_entity.type
_entity.pdbx_description
1 polymer ?
#
loop_
_entity_poly.entity_id
_entity_poly.type
_entity_poly.pdbx_seq_one_letter_code
_entity_poly.pdbx_strand_id
1 'polypeptide(L)'
;DHVDSAQICPDSKRIRLVSTRTNIGKNHGYTLGGKTYLYPEEALYFLEIGKLEILLDRISLSVERGRSLLLKADHTPNDSFDGSACVVSEYTVYKYLAKQGYRPRRPNYVF
;
A
#
# COMPACT_ATOMS: atom_id res chain seq x y z
N ASP A 1 -17.77 -8.18 10.70
CA ASP A 1 -16.84 -7.04 10.57
C ASP A 1 -15.43 -7.39 11.01
N HIS A 2 -14.63 -7.99 10.13
CA HIS A 2 -13.22 -8.28 10.40
C HIS A 2 -12.40 -7.67 9.25
N VAL A 3 -11.63 -6.63 9.58
CA VAL A 3 -10.77 -5.89 8.66
C VAL A 3 -9.36 -6.44 8.79
N ASP A 4 -8.60 -6.48 7.69
CA ASP A 4 -7.17 -6.84 7.77
C ASP A 4 -6.36 -5.72 8.40
N SER A 5 -5.21 -6.06 8.97
CA SER A 5 -4.32 -5.07 9.58
C SER A 5 -2.95 -5.12 8.93
N ALA A 6 -2.42 -3.96 8.57
CA ALA A 6 -1.06 -3.76 8.10
C ALA A 6 -0.27 -2.84 9.03
N GLN A 7 1.05 -2.97 9.02
CA GLN A 7 1.96 -2.12 9.77
C GLN A 7 2.97 -1.49 8.81
N ILE A 8 3.15 -0.18 8.92
CA ILE A 8 4.25 0.52 8.27
C ILE A 8 5.53 0.17 9.02
N CYS A 9 6.51 -0.39 8.31
CA CYS A 9 7.83 -0.69 8.84
C CYS A 9 8.72 0.55 8.68
N PRO A 10 9.15 1.22 9.77
CA PRO A 10 9.90 2.46 9.70
C PRO A 10 11.22 2.31 8.92
N ASP A 11 11.91 1.18 9.13
CA ASP A 11 13.24 0.94 8.55
C ASP A 11 13.23 0.69 7.04
N SER A 12 12.10 0.23 6.50
CA SER A 12 12.01 -0.15 5.08
C SER A 12 10.96 0.63 4.30
N LYS A 13 10.17 1.48 4.98
CA LYS A 13 8.99 2.17 4.44
C LYS A 13 7.95 1.24 3.79
N ARG A 14 8.05 -0.07 4.02
CA ARG A 14 7.13 -1.08 3.49
C ARG A 14 5.92 -1.25 4.38
N ILE A 15 4.83 -1.70 3.78
CA ILE A 15 3.55 -1.90 4.45
C ILE A 15 3.34 -3.40 4.61
N ARG A 16 3.68 -3.93 5.78
CA ARG A 16 3.61 -5.36 6.06
C ARG A 16 2.21 -5.76 6.50
N LEU A 17 1.62 -6.78 5.90
CA LEU A 17 0.41 -7.39 6.44
C LEU A 17 0.73 -8.12 7.75
N VAL A 18 0.00 -7.79 8.81
CA VAL A 18 0.16 -8.36 10.15
C VAL A 18 -0.97 -9.33 10.47
N SER A 19 -2.20 -9.01 10.05
CA SER A 19 -3.35 -9.88 10.18
C SER A 19 -4.07 -10.01 8.84
N THR A 20 -4.22 -11.24 8.38
CA THR A 20 -4.98 -11.60 7.18
C THR A 20 -6.21 -12.39 7.62
N ARG A 21 -7.27 -11.68 7.98
CA ARG A 21 -8.61 -12.21 8.22
C ARG A 21 -9.41 -12.28 6.92
N THR A 22 -9.00 -11.54 5.90
CA THR A 22 -9.55 -11.57 4.54
C THR A 22 -8.54 -12.13 3.53
N ASN A 23 -8.92 -12.12 2.23
CA ASN A 23 -8.09 -12.62 1.13
C ASN A 23 -7.16 -11.55 0.53
N ILE A 24 -6.94 -10.39 1.18
CA ILE A 24 -6.03 -9.35 0.65
C ILE A 24 -4.64 -9.93 0.40
N GLY A 25 -4.05 -10.64 1.38
CA GLY A 25 -2.71 -11.22 1.25
C GLY A 25 -2.57 -12.32 0.19
N LYS A 26 -3.68 -12.87 -0.33
CA LYS A 26 -3.66 -13.85 -1.43
C LYS A 26 -3.70 -13.18 -2.80
N ASN A 27 -4.40 -12.05 -2.89
CA ASN A 27 -4.72 -11.40 -4.16
C ASN A 27 -3.93 -10.12 -4.41
N HIS A 28 -3.28 -9.54 -3.40
CA HIS A 28 -2.62 -8.25 -3.44
C HIS A 28 -1.25 -8.30 -2.78
N GLY A 29 -0.40 -7.34 -3.11
CA GLY A 29 0.93 -7.24 -2.56
C GLY A 29 1.96 -8.17 -3.21
N TYR A 30 3.06 -8.31 -2.50
CA TYR A 30 4.22 -9.13 -2.87
C TYR A 30 4.81 -9.80 -1.63
N THR A 31 5.47 -10.94 -1.82
CA THR A 31 6.11 -11.69 -0.74
C THR A 31 7.61 -11.47 -0.75
N LEU A 32 8.19 -11.13 0.40
CA LEU A 32 9.62 -11.00 0.57
C LEU A 32 10.04 -11.55 1.93
N GLY A 33 10.97 -12.52 1.94
CA GLY A 33 11.44 -13.15 3.17
C GLY A 33 10.32 -13.81 3.99
N GLY A 34 9.37 -14.48 3.30
CA GLY A 34 8.23 -15.15 3.93
C GLY A 34 7.15 -14.22 4.51
N LYS A 35 7.25 -12.91 4.30
CA LYS A 35 6.28 -11.91 4.75
C LYS A 35 5.60 -11.26 3.54
N THR A 36 4.30 -10.98 3.67
CA THR A 36 3.53 -10.28 2.63
C THR A 36 3.51 -8.79 2.92
N TYR A 37 3.80 -8.01 1.87
CA TYR A 37 3.76 -6.56 1.89
C TYR A 37 2.81 -6.05 0.82
N LEU A 38 2.17 -4.92 1.08
CA LEU A 38 1.36 -4.21 0.11
C LEU A 38 2.16 -3.09 -0.53
N TYR A 39 1.90 -2.84 -1.81
CA TYR A 39 2.34 -1.59 -2.42
C TYR A 39 1.54 -0.41 -1.83
N PRO A 40 2.11 0.82 -1.83
CA PRO A 40 1.45 1.98 -1.24
C PRO A 40 0.05 2.25 -1.82
N GLU A 41 -0.13 2.11 -3.14
CA GLU A 41 -1.42 2.29 -3.81
C GLU A 41 -2.46 1.25 -3.38
N GLU A 42 -2.05 0.00 -3.19
CA GLU A 42 -2.94 -1.08 -2.74
C GLU A 42 -3.39 -0.82 -1.29
N ALA A 43 -2.41 -0.54 -0.42
CA ALA A 43 -2.66 -0.28 0.99
C ALA A 43 -3.57 0.93 1.18
N LEU A 44 -3.28 2.03 0.47
CA LEU A 44 -4.08 3.24 0.55
C LEU A 44 -5.49 3.03 0.00
N TYR A 45 -5.65 2.30 -1.09
CA TYR A 45 -6.96 1.94 -1.61
C TYR A 45 -7.78 1.13 -0.60
N PHE A 46 -7.18 0.09 0.02
CA PHE A 46 -7.89 -0.71 1.01
C PHE A 46 -8.22 0.05 2.29
N LEU A 47 -7.35 0.98 2.70
CA LEU A 47 -7.64 1.90 3.79
C LEU A 47 -8.85 2.79 3.47
N GLU A 48 -8.91 3.36 2.26
CA GLU A 48 -10.02 4.22 1.84
C GLU A 48 -11.38 3.51 1.79
N ILE A 49 -11.40 2.23 1.40
CA ILE A 49 -12.64 1.44 1.32
C ILE A 49 -12.95 0.67 2.61
N GLY A 50 -12.22 0.92 3.71
CA GLY A 50 -12.46 0.31 5.01
C GLY A 50 -12.17 -1.19 5.07
N LYS A 51 -11.32 -1.71 4.18
CA LYS A 51 -10.91 -3.13 4.14
C LYS A 51 -9.53 -3.41 4.74
N LEU A 52 -8.78 -2.37 5.06
CA LEU A 52 -7.49 -2.47 5.72
C LEU A 52 -7.36 -1.39 6.78
N GLU A 53 -6.89 -1.77 7.96
CA GLU A 53 -6.38 -0.85 8.98
C GLU A 53 -4.85 -0.77 8.87
N ILE A 54 -4.30 0.45 8.80
CA ILE A 54 -2.85 0.66 8.75
C ILE A 54 -2.37 1.23 10.08
N LEU A 55 -1.38 0.57 10.66
CA LEU A 55 -0.76 0.92 11.93
C LEU A 55 0.63 1.54 11.70
N LEU A 56 0.88 2.68 12.33
CA LEU A 56 2.21 3.27 12.50
C LEU A 56 2.47 3.38 14.01
N ASP A 57 3.53 2.76 14.50
CA ASP A 57 3.86 2.73 15.94
C ASP A 57 2.68 2.30 16.83
N ARG A 58 1.92 1.30 16.37
CA ARG A 58 0.70 0.75 17.01
C ARG A 58 -0.51 1.69 17.02
N ILE A 59 -0.44 2.82 16.31
CA ILE A 59 -1.53 3.77 16.18
C ILE A 59 -2.17 3.61 14.80
N SER A 60 -3.49 3.48 14.77
CA SER A 60 -4.27 3.41 13.53
C SER A 60 -4.26 4.74 12.79
N LEU A 61 -3.96 4.69 11.50
CA LEU A 61 -3.93 5.86 10.65
C LEU A 61 -5.31 6.22 10.12
N SER A 62 -5.59 7.52 10.06
CA SER A 62 -6.69 8.03 9.24
C SER A 62 -6.34 7.93 7.76
N VAL A 63 -7.35 7.95 6.90
CA VAL A 63 -7.17 8.00 5.43
C VAL A 63 -6.27 9.16 5.01
N GLU A 64 -6.52 10.36 5.54
CA GLU A 64 -5.73 11.55 5.17
C GLU A 64 -4.28 11.44 5.63
N ARG A 65 -4.03 10.85 6.81
CA ARG A 65 -2.66 10.59 7.26
C ARG A 65 -1.98 9.53 6.39
N GLY A 66 -2.73 8.50 5.98
CA GLY A 66 -2.26 7.50 5.02
C GLY A 66 -1.85 8.13 3.69
N ARG A 67 -2.67 9.01 3.11
CA ARG A 67 -2.32 9.75 1.88
C ARG A 67 -1.03 10.53 2.03
N SER A 68 -0.90 11.30 3.12
CA SER A 68 0.29 12.11 3.38
C SER A 68 1.58 11.29 3.55
N LEU A 69 1.49 10.03 3.99
CA LEU A 69 2.66 9.19 4.24
C LEU A 69 3.01 8.30 3.04
N LEU A 70 2.01 7.85 2.29
CA LEU A 70 2.16 6.85 1.23
C LEU A 70 2.27 7.45 -0.17
N LEU A 71 1.76 8.67 -0.38
CA LEU A 71 1.84 9.36 -1.65
C LEU A 71 3.01 10.34 -1.66
N LYS A 72 3.81 10.28 -2.73
CA LYS A 72 4.76 11.33 -3.08
C LYS A 72 4.11 12.32 -4.04
N ALA A 73 4.53 13.57 -3.95
CA ALA A 73 4.19 14.55 -4.98
C ALA A 73 4.78 14.11 -6.32
N ASP A 74 4.03 14.31 -7.41
CA ASP A 74 4.60 14.26 -8.75
C ASP A 74 5.72 15.33 -8.77
N HIS A 75 6.98 14.91 -8.99
CA HIS A 75 8.21 15.74 -8.94
C HIS A 75 8.89 15.93 -7.56
N THR A 76 9.43 14.86 -6.97
CA THR A 76 10.52 14.97 -5.97
C THR A 76 11.86 14.67 -6.66
N PRO A 77 12.74 15.67 -6.89
CA PRO A 77 13.87 15.55 -7.81
C PRO A 77 15.03 14.65 -7.35
N ASN A 78 15.02 14.12 -6.13
CA ASN A 78 16.18 13.43 -5.54
C ASN A 78 15.90 12.06 -4.91
N ASP A 79 14.71 11.49 -5.10
CA ASP A 79 14.45 10.14 -4.61
C ASP A 79 14.74 9.14 -5.72
N SER A 80 15.82 8.37 -5.52
CA SER A 80 16.02 7.09 -6.20
C SER A 80 14.69 6.33 -6.23
N PHE A 81 14.38 5.71 -7.38
CA PHE A 81 13.19 4.88 -7.59
C PHE A 81 13.21 3.70 -6.62
N ASP A 82 12.83 3.95 -5.38
CA ASP A 82 12.55 2.92 -4.40
C ASP A 82 11.14 2.45 -4.71
N GLY A 83 10.99 1.17 -5.08
CA GLY A 83 9.70 0.53 -5.37
C GLY A 83 8.69 0.62 -4.21
N SER A 84 9.09 1.21 -3.09
CA SER A 84 8.28 1.64 -1.94
C SER A 84 7.47 2.92 -2.15
N ALA A 85 7.64 3.68 -3.24
CA ALA A 85 6.95 4.95 -3.44
C ALA A 85 5.80 4.85 -4.45
N CYS A 86 4.69 5.57 -4.21
CA CYS A 86 3.61 5.78 -5.18
C CYS A 86 3.39 7.28 -5.35
N VAL A 87 3.29 7.75 -6.60
CA VAL A 87 2.95 9.16 -6.87
C VAL A 87 1.43 9.36 -6.97
N VAL A 88 0.96 10.60 -6.81
CA VAL A 88 -0.48 10.92 -6.81
C VAL A 88 -1.18 10.47 -8.11
N SER A 89 -0.51 10.68 -9.25
CA SER A 89 -1.01 10.28 -10.57
C SER A 89 -1.19 8.76 -10.68
N GLU A 90 -0.19 7.97 -10.27
CA GLU A 90 -0.25 6.50 -10.22
C GLU A 90 -1.40 6.01 -9.34
N TYR A 91 -1.55 6.58 -8.15
CA TYR A 91 -2.62 6.21 -7.23
C TYR A 91 -4.01 6.49 -7.82
N THR A 92 -4.16 7.63 -8.50
CA THR A 92 -5.43 8.02 -9.12
C THR A 92 -5.83 7.01 -10.20
N VAL A 93 -4.89 6.59 -11.05
CA VAL A 93 -5.11 5.55 -12.07
C VAL A 93 -5.42 4.21 -11.41
N TYR A 94 -4.62 3.80 -10.41
CA TYR A 94 -4.84 2.55 -9.67
C TYR A 94 -6.26 2.50 -9.08
N LYS A 95 -6.66 3.55 -8.37
CA LYS A 95 -7.98 3.65 -7.72
C LYS A 95 -9.12 3.59 -8.72
N TYR A 96 -9.00 4.29 -9.86
CA TYR A 96 -10.01 4.24 -10.91
C TYR A 96 -10.19 2.80 -11.42
N LEU A 97 -9.10 2.13 -11.80
CA LEU A 97 -9.13 0.77 -12.32
C LEU A 97 -9.61 -0.25 -11.27
N ALA A 98 -9.15 -0.12 -10.02
CA ALA A 98 -9.56 -0.99 -8.92
C ALA A 98 -11.06 -0.89 -8.61
N LYS A 99 -11.64 0.31 -8.73
CA LYS A 99 -13.10 0.51 -8.59
C LYS A 99 -13.90 -0.20 -9.68
N GLN A 100 -13.33 -0.35 -10.88
CA GLN A 100 -13.94 -1.09 -11.99
C GLN A 100 -13.71 -2.62 -11.88
N GLY A 101 -13.07 -3.09 -10.82
CA GLY A 101 -12.80 -4.52 -10.60
C GLY A 101 -11.51 -5.03 -11.25
N TYR A 102 -10.75 -4.17 -11.92
CA TYR A 102 -9.41 -4.53 -12.40
C TYR A 102 -8.45 -4.71 -11.21
N ARG A 103 -7.37 -5.46 -11.45
CA ARG A 103 -6.29 -5.64 -10.47
C ARG A 103 -4.96 -5.19 -11.09
N PRO A 104 -4.68 -3.87 -11.11
CA PRO A 104 -3.41 -3.36 -11.61
C PRO A 104 -2.25 -3.94 -10.80
N ARG A 105 -1.16 -4.30 -11.48
CA ARG A 105 0.08 -4.79 -10.87
C ARG A 105 1.23 -3.90 -11.31
N ARG A 106 2.17 -3.64 -10.41
CA ARG A 106 3.44 -3.02 -10.82
C ARG A 106 4.21 -3.99 -11.74
N PRO A 107 4.87 -3.49 -12.79
CA PRO A 107 5.80 -4.31 -13.55
C PRO A 107 6.94 -4.76 -12.62
N ASN A 108 7.19 -6.08 -12.56
CA ASN A 108 8.33 -6.62 -11.83
C ASN A 108 9.62 -6.22 -12.56
N TYR A 109 10.26 -5.13 -12.13
CA TYR A 109 11.65 -4.88 -12.51
C TYR A 109 12.54 -5.81 -11.69
N VAL A 110 12.92 -6.93 -12.29
CA VAL A 110 14.02 -7.77 -11.78
C VAL A 110 15.31 -7.02 -12.14
N PHE A 111 16.00 -6.46 -11.15
CA PHE A 111 17.37 -5.98 -11.28
C PHE A 111 18.33 -7.05 -10.73
#